data_AF-A0A660UIS7-F1
#
_entry.id   AF-A0A660UIS7-F1
#
_cell.length_a   1.000
_cell.length_b   1.000
_cell.length_c   1.000
_cell.angle_alpha   90.00
_cell.angle_beta   90.00
_cell.angle_gamma   90.00
#
_symmetry.space_group_name_H-M   'P 1'
#
loop_
_entity.id
_entity.type
_entity.pdbx_description
1 polymer ?
#
loop_
_entity_poly.entity_id
_entity_poly.type
_entity_poly.pdbx_seq_one_letter_code
_entity_poly.pdbx_strand_id
1 'polypeptide(L)'
;MSKSVKLLSVCFIVAVVCGPLLAEDGWVSIFNGKDLTGWRASENQGAFTVKDGILIVHGKRSHLFYVGPVGGADFKNFEWKADVKTFPMANSGMYIHTEYQETGWPKKGYEVQVNSTHKDRRKTGGLYGIVDVLDNAPSKDGEWFTQHIIVRDKRIIIKVDGKTTVDYTEPAGVTGGRKLSSGTVAIQGHDPGSIVHYKNIMIKPLDCKCKWVDLFDGKTLAGWTQKNGAAKYEVKNGAILGTTVKGSPNSFLCTEKLYGDFALDFEVKVDSRLNSGVQIRSNSFKEYRNGRVHGYQVEIAANGNAGFIYNEAHKGWMSKDRSNKAARAAFKDGQWNKYNVVCKGDSIKTWVNGVPVANEVGATTKLGFIGLQVHGFKGETPATVQWRNIRIKGRAIDPVIKAVVVTGGHGFEKEPFFEVFESFDDISYVNVDVEKGAELFEDISNWDYDVIVLYNMSQEISAKQQANFKKLLDDGVGLFMTHHAMAAWNGWDEYRRIVGTKFFLKDAEPDGRQWKRSLAKHGVDIKVHVADAEHMITRWMKDFVIHDETYNKCWMADDNHVLLSTDDPSSNKEICWVRSYGKARVCGLQLGHDGKAYANKNYRRLIAMGIRWCA
;
A
#
# COMPACT_ATOMS: atom_id res chain seq x y z
N MET A 1 9.47 14.10 -60.42
CA MET A 1 10.06 12.94 -59.71
C MET A 1 9.82 13.14 -58.22
N SER A 2 8.79 12.47 -57.71
CA SER A 2 8.38 12.49 -56.30
C SER A 2 9.11 11.36 -55.56
N LYS A 3 9.75 11.66 -54.44
CA LYS A 3 10.21 10.64 -53.47
C LYS A 3 9.50 10.89 -52.15
N SER A 4 8.49 10.06 -51.92
CA SER A 4 7.75 9.94 -50.67
C SER A 4 8.64 9.32 -49.59
N VAL A 5 8.76 9.99 -48.44
CA VAL A 5 9.26 9.37 -47.19
C VAL A 5 8.02 8.97 -46.39
N LYS A 6 7.83 7.66 -46.22
CA LYS A 6 6.78 7.10 -45.36
C LYS A 6 7.23 7.22 -43.90
N LEU A 7 6.52 8.04 -43.12
CA LEU A 7 6.62 8.04 -41.66
C LEU A 7 5.79 6.85 -41.15
N LEU A 8 6.46 5.83 -40.56
CA LEU A 8 5.77 4.79 -39.80
C LEU A 8 5.30 5.39 -38.47
N SER A 9 4.00 5.65 -38.33
CA SER A 9 3.38 5.89 -37.03
C SER A 9 3.31 4.57 -36.27
N VAL A 10 4.25 4.37 -35.34
CA VAL A 10 4.17 3.32 -34.32
C VAL A 10 3.25 3.84 -33.21
N CYS A 11 1.98 3.40 -33.22
CA CYS A 11 1.07 3.58 -32.09
C CYS A 11 1.60 2.78 -30.89
N PHE A 12 2.23 3.46 -29.93
CA PHE A 12 2.41 2.91 -28.59
C PHE A 12 1.04 2.91 -27.90
N ILE A 13 0.41 1.73 -27.81
CA ILE A 13 -0.65 1.49 -26.84
C ILE A 13 0.04 1.41 -25.48
N VAL A 14 0.06 2.52 -24.75
CA VAL A 14 0.41 2.54 -23.33
C VAL A 14 -0.75 1.88 -22.59
N ALA A 15 -0.61 0.59 -22.28
CA ALA A 15 -1.48 -0.07 -21.32
C ALA A 15 -1.19 0.52 -19.93
N VAL A 16 -1.99 1.51 -19.53
CA VAL A 16 -2.01 2.03 -18.16
C VAL A 16 -2.53 0.92 -17.26
N VAL A 17 -1.62 0.17 -16.64
CA VAL A 17 -1.96 -0.83 -15.64
C VAL A 17 -2.31 -0.08 -14.35
N CYS A 18 -3.59 0.26 -14.21
CA CYS A 18 -4.14 0.86 -12.99
C CYS A 18 -4.18 -0.22 -11.89
N GLY A 19 -3.16 -0.25 -11.03
CA GLY A 19 -3.12 -1.11 -9.85
C GLY A 19 -4.10 -0.63 -8.78
N PRO A 20 -4.76 -1.53 -8.02
CA PRO A 20 -5.66 -1.12 -6.94
C PRO A 20 -4.86 -0.68 -5.70
N LEU A 21 -5.08 0.57 -5.28
CA LEU A 21 -4.69 1.13 -3.98
C LEU A 21 -5.04 0.15 -2.83
N LEU A 22 -4.07 -0.24 -2.00
CA LEU A 22 -4.32 -0.95 -0.75
C LEU A 22 -4.12 -0.02 0.45
N ALA A 23 -4.66 -0.28 1.63
CA ALA A 23 -5.89 -0.92 2.08
C ALA A 23 -5.84 -0.79 3.60
N GLU A 24 -6.86 -0.20 4.21
CA GLU A 24 -6.98 -0.29 5.65
C GLU A 24 -7.40 -1.72 6.01
N ASP A 25 -6.64 -2.44 6.84
CA ASP A 25 -7.04 -3.77 7.35
C ASP A 25 -7.62 -4.70 6.25
N GLY A 26 -6.98 -4.76 5.07
CA GLY A 26 -7.43 -5.60 3.94
C GLY A 26 -8.58 -5.04 3.07
N TRP A 27 -9.11 -3.85 3.35
CA TRP A 27 -10.12 -3.15 2.53
C TRP A 27 -9.52 -2.45 1.31
N VAL A 28 -9.94 -2.84 0.12
CA VAL A 28 -9.48 -2.29 -1.17
C VAL A 28 -10.60 -1.45 -1.77
N SER A 29 -10.28 -0.25 -2.27
CA SER A 29 -11.26 0.49 -3.07
C SER A 29 -11.42 -0.19 -4.42
N ILE A 30 -12.66 -0.50 -4.79
CA ILE A 30 -12.98 -1.00 -6.14
C ILE A 30 -13.53 0.09 -7.04
N PHE A 31 -13.63 1.34 -6.55
CA PHE A 31 -14.02 2.52 -7.31
C PHE A 31 -12.94 3.60 -7.20
N ASN A 32 -12.52 4.15 -8.33
CA ASN A 32 -11.41 5.10 -8.38
C ASN A 32 -11.82 6.56 -8.16
N GLY A 33 -13.13 6.85 -8.07
CA GLY A 33 -13.67 8.20 -7.87
C GLY A 33 -13.57 9.14 -9.08
N LYS A 34 -12.98 8.69 -10.20
CA LYS A 34 -12.75 9.49 -11.41
C LYS A 34 -13.64 9.05 -12.57
N ASP A 35 -13.73 7.75 -12.81
CA ASP A 35 -14.46 7.15 -13.92
C ASP A 35 -14.91 5.72 -13.59
N LEU A 36 -15.40 5.00 -14.58
CA LEU A 36 -15.89 3.62 -14.45
C LEU A 36 -14.80 2.57 -14.75
N THR A 37 -13.51 2.93 -14.71
CA THR A 37 -12.42 1.95 -14.90
C THR A 37 -12.56 0.82 -13.87
N GLY A 38 -12.52 -0.43 -14.35
CA GLY A 38 -12.78 -1.61 -13.53
C GLY A 38 -14.26 -1.95 -13.35
N TRP A 39 -15.17 -1.23 -14.03
CA TRP A 39 -16.60 -1.50 -14.02
C TRP A 39 -17.16 -1.59 -15.44
N ARG A 40 -18.21 -2.40 -15.61
CA ARG A 40 -18.88 -2.59 -16.90
C ARG A 40 -20.38 -2.63 -16.69
N ALA A 41 -21.09 -1.68 -17.28
CA ALA A 41 -22.54 -1.68 -17.31
C ALA A 41 -23.06 -2.80 -18.25
N SER A 42 -24.18 -3.44 -17.91
CA SER A 42 -24.86 -4.38 -18.79
C SER A 42 -25.42 -3.66 -20.02
N GLU A 43 -26.35 -2.74 -19.78
CA GLU A 43 -27.09 -1.98 -20.79
C GLU A 43 -27.14 -0.49 -20.38
N ASN A 44 -27.73 0.40 -21.18
CA ASN A 44 -27.99 1.81 -20.81
C ASN A 44 -26.82 2.50 -20.07
N GLN A 45 -25.60 2.50 -20.64
CA GLN A 45 -24.36 2.92 -19.94
C GLN A 45 -24.46 4.31 -19.30
N GLY A 46 -25.23 5.22 -19.90
CA GLY A 46 -25.48 6.56 -19.35
C GLY A 46 -26.23 6.59 -18.02
N ALA A 47 -26.71 5.45 -17.52
CA ALA A 47 -27.29 5.34 -16.17
C ALA A 47 -26.24 5.52 -15.06
N PHE A 48 -24.95 5.42 -15.37
CA PHE A 48 -23.85 5.53 -14.42
C PHE A 48 -22.91 6.67 -14.82
N THR A 49 -22.76 7.66 -13.95
CA THR A 49 -21.85 8.79 -14.17
C THR A 49 -21.01 9.02 -12.92
N VAL A 50 -19.83 9.62 -13.09
CA VAL A 50 -18.94 9.94 -11.98
C VAL A 50 -18.78 11.44 -11.90
N LYS A 51 -19.01 12.01 -10.71
CA LYS A 51 -18.84 13.43 -10.45
C LYS A 51 -18.34 13.61 -9.01
N ASP A 52 -17.28 14.40 -8.84
CA ASP A 52 -16.74 14.78 -7.52
C ASP A 52 -16.47 13.56 -6.59
N GLY A 53 -15.93 12.46 -7.13
CA GLY A 53 -15.67 11.25 -6.35
C GLY A 53 -16.91 10.38 -6.05
N ILE A 54 -18.07 10.74 -6.62
CA ILE A 54 -19.36 10.07 -6.39
C ILE A 54 -19.80 9.37 -7.68
N LEU A 55 -20.16 8.10 -7.55
CA LEU A 55 -20.91 7.36 -8.57
C LEU A 55 -22.39 7.74 -8.47
N ILE A 56 -22.89 8.43 -9.48
CA ILE A 56 -24.29 8.82 -9.63
C ILE A 56 -24.99 7.78 -10.51
N VAL A 57 -26.00 7.14 -9.94
CA VAL A 57 -26.87 6.18 -10.63
C VAL A 57 -28.21 6.86 -10.92
N HIS A 58 -28.50 7.10 -12.20
CA HIS A 58 -29.73 7.73 -12.65
C HIS A 58 -29.98 7.43 -14.13
N GLY A 59 -31.06 6.71 -14.45
CA GLY A 59 -31.42 6.42 -15.83
C GLY A 59 -32.26 5.17 -16.00
N LYS A 60 -32.39 4.69 -17.25
CA LYS A 60 -33.05 3.40 -17.53
C LYS A 60 -32.32 2.25 -16.84
N ARG A 61 -33.04 1.16 -16.58
CA ARG A 61 -32.52 -0.03 -15.90
C ARG A 61 -31.15 -0.45 -16.44
N SER A 62 -30.20 -0.70 -15.56
CA SER A 62 -28.91 -1.30 -15.86
C SER A 62 -28.27 -1.89 -14.60
N HIS A 63 -27.17 -2.62 -14.76
CA HIS A 63 -26.35 -3.11 -13.65
C HIS A 63 -24.88 -2.85 -13.98
N LEU A 64 -24.18 -2.16 -13.09
CA LEU A 64 -22.77 -1.86 -13.18
C LEU A 64 -21.98 -2.97 -12.47
N PHE A 65 -21.45 -3.91 -13.23
CA PHE A 65 -20.68 -5.04 -12.72
C PHE A 65 -19.22 -4.65 -12.51
N TYR A 66 -18.64 -5.11 -11.41
CA TYR A 66 -17.21 -5.00 -11.22
C TYR A 66 -16.47 -6.00 -12.14
N VAL A 67 -15.48 -5.52 -12.88
CA VAL A 67 -14.62 -6.30 -13.79
C VAL A 67 -13.14 -5.97 -13.59
N GLY A 68 -12.82 -5.28 -12.49
CA GLY A 68 -11.47 -4.80 -12.19
C GLY A 68 -10.54 -5.85 -11.58
N PRO A 69 -9.27 -5.48 -11.31
CA PRO A 69 -8.22 -6.43 -10.96
C PRO A 69 -8.32 -7.03 -9.55
N VAL A 70 -8.98 -6.34 -8.61
CA VAL A 70 -9.14 -6.82 -7.22
C VAL A 70 -9.85 -8.18 -7.19
N GLY A 71 -9.19 -9.20 -6.63
CA GLY A 71 -9.73 -10.55 -6.52
C GLY A 71 -10.06 -11.22 -7.88
N GLY A 72 -9.56 -10.69 -9.00
CA GLY A 72 -9.95 -11.15 -10.34
C GLY A 72 -11.45 -10.98 -10.63
N ALA A 73 -12.12 -10.05 -9.93
CA ALA A 73 -13.58 -9.87 -9.95
C ALA A 73 -14.39 -11.13 -9.64
N ASP A 74 -13.82 -12.08 -8.89
CA ASP A 74 -14.49 -13.30 -8.45
C ASP A 74 -14.28 -13.48 -6.93
N PHE A 75 -15.32 -13.16 -6.17
CA PHE A 75 -15.30 -13.16 -4.71
C PHE A 75 -16.16 -14.29 -4.17
N LYS A 76 -15.63 -15.04 -3.20
CA LYS A 76 -16.35 -16.10 -2.48
C LYS A 76 -16.66 -15.71 -1.04
N ASN A 77 -15.62 -15.42 -0.25
CA ASN A 77 -15.77 -14.80 1.06
C ASN A 77 -15.20 -13.40 0.99
N PHE A 78 -15.98 -12.41 1.41
CA PHE A 78 -15.59 -11.01 1.38
C PHE A 78 -16.44 -10.18 2.33
N GLU A 79 -15.95 -9.00 2.67
CA GLU A 79 -16.75 -7.90 3.16
C GLU A 79 -16.82 -6.84 2.04
N TRP A 80 -17.99 -6.26 1.80
CA TRP A 80 -18.20 -5.21 0.80
C TRP A 80 -19.01 -4.10 1.44
N LYS A 81 -18.53 -2.86 1.37
CA LYS A 81 -19.23 -1.70 1.90
C LYS A 81 -19.20 -0.54 0.92
N ALA A 82 -20.25 0.26 0.95
CA ALA A 82 -20.34 1.53 0.26
C ALA A 82 -21.10 2.54 1.13
N ASP A 83 -20.75 3.81 1.02
CA ASP A 83 -21.62 4.87 1.49
C ASP A 83 -22.62 5.17 0.38
N VAL A 84 -23.90 5.18 0.77
CA VAL A 84 -25.03 5.24 -0.13
C VAL A 84 -25.91 6.41 0.29
N LYS A 85 -26.45 7.11 -0.71
CA LYS A 85 -27.42 8.18 -0.51
C LYS A 85 -28.55 8.02 -1.52
N THR A 86 -29.76 7.80 -1.00
CA THR A 86 -30.98 7.68 -1.81
C THR A 86 -31.72 9.01 -1.86
N PHE A 87 -32.56 9.19 -2.88
CA PHE A 87 -33.48 10.32 -3.02
C PHE A 87 -34.92 9.80 -3.06
N PRO A 88 -35.94 10.66 -2.87
CA PRO A 88 -37.33 10.25 -2.94
C PRO A 88 -37.63 9.45 -4.21
N MET A 89 -38.37 8.35 -4.05
CA MET A 89 -38.69 7.38 -5.11
C MET A 89 -37.52 6.50 -5.61
N ALA A 90 -36.33 6.60 -5.02
CA ALA A 90 -35.20 5.81 -5.48
C ALA A 90 -35.28 4.32 -5.08
N ASN A 91 -35.00 3.47 -6.05
CA ASN A 91 -34.81 2.04 -5.90
C ASN A 91 -33.49 1.63 -6.57
N SER A 92 -32.75 0.74 -5.91
CA SER A 92 -31.47 0.21 -6.34
C SER A 92 -31.17 -1.07 -5.54
N GLY A 93 -30.02 -1.68 -5.83
CA GLY A 93 -29.56 -2.90 -5.18
C GLY A 93 -28.05 -3.09 -5.33
N MET A 94 -27.47 -3.73 -4.33
CA MET A 94 -26.08 -4.19 -4.29
C MET A 94 -26.06 -5.71 -4.45
N TYR A 95 -25.63 -6.20 -5.61
CA TYR A 95 -25.63 -7.63 -5.95
C TYR A 95 -24.32 -8.30 -5.52
N ILE A 96 -24.43 -9.51 -4.96
CA ILE A 96 -23.31 -10.34 -4.50
C ILE A 96 -23.35 -11.73 -5.14
N HIS A 97 -22.18 -12.32 -5.39
CA HIS A 97 -22.04 -13.62 -6.07
C HIS A 97 -22.75 -13.67 -7.43
N THR A 98 -22.76 -12.55 -8.14
CA THR A 98 -23.32 -12.45 -9.50
C THR A 98 -22.22 -12.65 -10.55
N GLU A 99 -22.60 -12.69 -11.82
CA GLU A 99 -21.68 -12.65 -12.96
C GLU A 99 -22.11 -11.56 -13.93
N TYR A 100 -21.18 -11.07 -14.74
CA TYR A 100 -21.51 -10.14 -15.82
C TYR A 100 -22.52 -10.77 -16.78
N GLN A 101 -23.53 -10.00 -17.15
CA GLN A 101 -24.48 -10.32 -18.22
C GLN A 101 -24.79 -9.06 -19.01
N GLU A 102 -25.08 -9.22 -20.30
CA GLU A 102 -25.24 -8.07 -21.21
C GLU A 102 -26.57 -7.34 -21.01
N THR A 103 -27.64 -8.01 -20.57
CA THR A 103 -28.96 -7.38 -20.43
C THR A 103 -29.74 -8.00 -19.28
N GLY A 104 -30.80 -7.32 -18.81
CA GLY A 104 -31.74 -7.90 -17.85
C GLY A 104 -31.29 -7.76 -16.39
N TRP A 105 -32.08 -8.38 -15.50
CA TRP A 105 -31.77 -8.50 -14.08
C TRP A 105 -30.75 -9.63 -13.85
N PRO A 106 -29.76 -9.46 -12.96
CA PRO A 106 -28.81 -10.49 -12.59
C PRO A 106 -29.48 -11.84 -12.29
N LYS A 107 -29.12 -12.87 -13.06
CA LYS A 107 -29.68 -14.23 -12.90
C LYS A 107 -29.01 -15.03 -11.78
N LYS A 108 -27.84 -14.58 -11.31
CA LYS A 108 -27.01 -15.23 -10.30
C LYS A 108 -26.84 -14.37 -9.06
N GLY A 109 -26.68 -15.04 -7.93
CA GLY A 109 -26.37 -14.40 -6.66
C GLY A 109 -27.59 -13.81 -5.96
N TYR A 110 -27.35 -12.90 -5.04
CA TYR A 110 -28.37 -12.22 -4.25
C TYR A 110 -28.31 -10.72 -4.41
N GLU A 111 -29.45 -10.07 -4.22
CA GLU A 111 -29.58 -8.62 -4.15
C GLU A 111 -29.72 -8.18 -2.69
N VAL A 112 -28.90 -7.22 -2.30
CA VAL A 112 -29.00 -6.51 -1.03
C VAL A 112 -29.63 -5.14 -1.32
N GLN A 113 -30.81 -4.92 -0.78
CA GLN A 113 -31.72 -3.85 -1.19
C GLN A 113 -31.19 -2.46 -0.83
N VAL A 114 -31.44 -1.47 -1.71
CA VAL A 114 -31.15 -0.04 -1.51
C VAL A 114 -32.39 0.77 -1.86
N ASN A 115 -33.16 1.16 -0.84
CA ASN A 115 -34.38 1.95 -0.99
C ASN A 115 -34.83 2.45 0.39
N SER A 116 -35.00 3.77 0.54
CA SER A 116 -35.61 4.35 1.76
C SER A 116 -37.13 4.57 1.63
N THR A 117 -37.61 5.31 0.62
CA THR A 117 -39.04 5.73 0.54
C THR A 117 -39.79 5.30 -0.73
N HIS A 118 -39.16 4.58 -1.68
CA HIS A 118 -39.83 4.10 -2.88
C HIS A 118 -41.00 3.15 -2.54
N LYS A 119 -41.99 3.04 -3.44
CA LYS A 119 -43.23 2.26 -3.25
C LYS A 119 -43.02 0.77 -2.98
N ASP A 120 -41.86 0.22 -3.33
CA ASP A 120 -41.50 -1.14 -2.93
C ASP A 120 -41.38 -1.19 -1.40
N ARG A 121 -42.07 -2.15 -0.79
CA ARG A 121 -42.10 -2.38 0.66
C ARG A 121 -40.77 -2.94 1.16
N ARG A 122 -39.93 -3.52 0.30
CA ARG A 122 -38.59 -4.01 0.64
C ARG A 122 -37.61 -2.86 0.67
N LYS A 123 -37.01 -2.64 1.84
CA LYS A 123 -36.18 -1.47 2.15
C LYS A 123 -34.70 -1.80 2.30
N THR A 124 -33.88 -0.75 2.33
CA THR A 124 -32.44 -0.78 2.59
C THR A 124 -32.08 -1.74 3.72
N GLY A 125 -31.04 -2.53 3.50
CA GLY A 125 -30.54 -3.51 4.47
C GLY A 125 -31.21 -4.89 4.37
N GLY A 126 -32.30 -5.03 3.62
CA GLY A 126 -32.92 -6.33 3.33
C GLY A 126 -32.10 -7.16 2.34
N LEU A 127 -32.10 -8.49 2.52
CA LEU A 127 -31.70 -9.45 1.51
C LEU A 127 -32.94 -9.73 0.65
N TYR A 128 -33.05 -9.00 -0.48
CA TYR A 128 -34.28 -8.85 -1.24
C TYR A 128 -34.96 -10.18 -1.47
N GLY A 129 -36.20 -10.34 -0.99
CA GLY A 129 -37.05 -11.52 -1.15
C GLY A 129 -36.55 -12.80 -0.45
N ILE A 130 -35.63 -12.69 0.52
CA ILE A 130 -35.16 -13.79 1.38
C ILE A 130 -35.36 -13.40 2.85
N VAL A 131 -34.74 -12.30 3.29
CA VAL A 131 -34.91 -11.71 4.61
C VAL A 131 -35.09 -10.20 4.40
N ASP A 132 -36.36 -9.79 4.30
CA ASP A 132 -36.72 -8.42 3.96
C ASP A 132 -36.76 -7.52 5.20
N VAL A 133 -36.27 -6.29 5.04
CA VAL A 133 -36.65 -5.16 5.91
C VAL A 133 -37.90 -4.54 5.29
N LEU A 134 -39.02 -4.58 6.01
CA LEU A 134 -40.32 -4.17 5.47
C LEU A 134 -40.73 -2.79 5.97
N ASP A 135 -41.16 -1.96 5.02
CA ASP A 135 -41.84 -0.66 5.17
C ASP A 135 -41.00 0.46 5.80
N ASN A 136 -40.14 0.13 6.78
CA ASN A 136 -39.34 1.08 7.54
C ASN A 136 -37.85 0.87 7.26
N ALA A 137 -37.29 1.71 6.40
CA ALA A 137 -35.85 1.68 6.13
C ALA A 137 -35.06 2.16 7.37
N PRO A 138 -33.90 1.55 7.68
CA PRO A 138 -32.95 2.08 8.66
C PRO A 138 -32.13 3.26 8.10
N SER A 139 -32.54 3.82 6.97
CA SER A 139 -31.93 4.95 6.25
C SER A 139 -33.00 5.99 5.91
N LYS A 140 -32.57 7.22 5.60
CA LYS A 140 -33.43 8.29 5.12
C LYS A 140 -32.92 8.83 3.79
N ASP A 141 -33.85 9.29 2.95
CA ASP A 141 -33.46 10.00 1.73
C ASP A 141 -32.75 11.31 2.06
N GLY A 142 -31.77 11.68 1.22
CA GLY A 142 -30.99 12.90 1.40
C GLY A 142 -29.88 12.80 2.46
N GLU A 143 -29.76 11.66 3.14
CA GLU A 143 -28.68 11.37 4.11
C GLU A 143 -27.74 10.29 3.55
N TRP A 144 -26.45 10.36 3.94
CA TRP A 144 -25.50 9.29 3.65
C TRP A 144 -25.60 8.23 4.74
N PHE A 145 -25.61 6.95 4.35
CA PHE A 145 -25.50 5.81 5.26
C PHE A 145 -24.50 4.80 4.69
N THR A 146 -23.81 4.06 5.56
CA THR A 146 -22.94 2.97 5.13
C THR A 146 -23.72 1.67 5.08
N GLN A 147 -23.82 1.05 3.89
CA GLN A 147 -24.30 -0.32 3.75
C GLN A 147 -23.11 -1.27 3.69
N HIS A 148 -23.07 -2.23 4.61
CA HIS A 148 -21.97 -3.17 4.77
C HIS A 148 -22.48 -4.61 4.73
N ILE A 149 -22.01 -5.36 3.74
CA ILE A 149 -22.36 -6.74 3.44
C ILE A 149 -21.16 -7.63 3.76
N ILE A 150 -21.35 -8.65 4.58
CA ILE A 150 -20.33 -9.63 4.94
C ILE A 150 -20.80 -10.99 4.44
N VAL A 151 -20.03 -11.61 3.55
CA VAL A 151 -20.28 -12.95 3.03
C VAL A 151 -19.18 -13.88 3.53
N ARG A 152 -19.56 -14.91 4.29
CA ARG A 152 -18.65 -15.95 4.79
C ARG A 152 -19.30 -17.32 4.63
N ASP A 153 -18.76 -18.10 3.72
CA ASP A 153 -19.19 -19.42 3.28
C ASP A 153 -20.65 -19.43 2.86
N LYS A 154 -21.55 -19.81 3.78
CA LYS A 154 -23.00 -19.83 3.56
C LYS A 154 -23.76 -18.73 4.29
N ARG A 155 -23.05 -17.81 4.96
CA ARG A 155 -23.64 -16.76 5.78
C ARG A 155 -23.50 -15.38 5.14
N ILE A 156 -24.58 -14.61 5.17
CA ILE A 156 -24.68 -13.21 4.73
C ILE A 156 -25.10 -12.38 5.95
N ILE A 157 -24.29 -11.41 6.33
CA ILE A 157 -24.67 -10.40 7.33
C ILE A 157 -24.76 -9.06 6.62
N ILE A 158 -25.85 -8.33 6.80
CA ILE A 158 -26.05 -6.99 6.27
C ILE A 158 -26.16 -6.02 7.43
N LYS A 159 -25.42 -4.91 7.33
CA LYS A 159 -25.43 -3.82 8.31
C LYS A 159 -25.72 -2.50 7.62
N VAL A 160 -26.45 -1.64 8.30
CA VAL A 160 -26.65 -0.23 7.93
C VAL A 160 -26.17 0.62 9.10
N ASP A 161 -25.22 1.51 8.86
CA ASP A 161 -24.54 2.32 9.89
C ASP A 161 -24.03 1.50 11.09
N GLY A 162 -23.45 0.35 10.78
CA GLY A 162 -22.90 -0.59 11.76
C GLY A 162 -23.95 -1.47 12.47
N LYS A 163 -25.25 -1.16 12.37
CA LYS A 163 -26.33 -1.97 12.95
C LYS A 163 -26.70 -3.13 12.02
N THR A 164 -26.66 -4.35 12.54
CA THR A 164 -27.11 -5.54 11.81
C THR A 164 -28.61 -5.49 11.53
N THR A 165 -28.96 -5.67 10.26
CA THR A 165 -30.35 -5.71 9.74
C THR A 165 -30.73 -7.11 9.26
N VAL A 166 -29.75 -7.84 8.70
CA VAL A 166 -29.91 -9.24 8.29
C VAL A 166 -28.72 -10.06 8.79
N ASP A 167 -29.00 -11.27 9.25
CA ASP A 167 -28.04 -12.32 9.53
C ASP A 167 -28.63 -13.64 9.04
N TYR A 168 -28.28 -14.01 7.81
CA TYR A 168 -28.88 -15.12 7.07
C TYR A 168 -27.83 -16.19 6.81
N THR A 169 -28.16 -17.45 7.07
CA THR A 169 -27.37 -18.60 6.63
C THR A 169 -28.16 -19.37 5.59
N GLU A 170 -27.62 -19.49 4.38
CA GLU A 170 -28.21 -20.24 3.29
C GLU A 170 -28.35 -21.72 3.67
N PRO A 171 -29.56 -22.30 3.59
CA PRO A 171 -29.77 -23.70 3.92
C PRO A 171 -29.09 -24.63 2.90
N ALA A 172 -28.85 -25.88 3.32
CA ALA A 172 -28.36 -26.89 2.40
C ALA A 172 -29.40 -27.17 1.28
N GLY A 173 -28.93 -27.53 0.09
CA GLY A 173 -29.79 -27.96 -1.02
C GLY A 173 -30.42 -26.84 -1.86
N VAL A 174 -30.04 -25.57 -1.68
CA VAL A 174 -30.49 -24.48 -2.57
C VAL A 174 -29.96 -24.70 -3.99
N THR A 175 -30.89 -24.73 -4.96
CA THR A 175 -30.60 -24.91 -6.40
C THR A 175 -30.96 -23.66 -7.20
N GLY A 176 -30.57 -23.61 -8.48
CA GLY A 176 -30.78 -22.44 -9.34
C GLY A 176 -29.67 -21.38 -9.24
N GLY A 177 -29.92 -20.21 -9.81
CA GLY A 177 -28.96 -19.10 -9.88
C GLY A 177 -28.88 -18.24 -8.62
N ARG A 178 -29.99 -18.13 -7.88
CA ARG A 178 -30.08 -17.36 -6.64
C ARG A 178 -29.57 -18.16 -5.44
N LYS A 179 -28.24 -18.28 -5.37
CA LYS A 179 -27.52 -19.03 -4.33
C LYS A 179 -26.14 -18.45 -4.07
N LEU A 180 -25.55 -18.78 -2.92
CA LEU A 180 -24.18 -18.45 -2.59
C LEU A 180 -23.23 -19.40 -3.30
N SER A 181 -22.39 -18.83 -4.17
CA SER A 181 -21.29 -19.50 -4.88
C SER A 181 -19.99 -18.70 -4.68
N SER A 182 -19.36 -18.29 -5.78
CA SER A 182 -18.50 -17.12 -5.89
C SER A 182 -19.02 -16.27 -7.06
N GLY A 183 -18.53 -15.05 -7.20
CA GLY A 183 -18.78 -14.21 -8.37
C GLY A 183 -18.39 -12.76 -8.13
N THR A 184 -18.67 -11.90 -9.10
CA THR A 184 -18.48 -10.46 -8.98
C THR A 184 -19.59 -9.81 -8.13
N VAL A 185 -19.45 -8.51 -7.91
CA VAL A 185 -20.47 -7.62 -7.33
C VAL A 185 -21.02 -6.68 -8.40
N ALA A 186 -22.25 -6.19 -8.23
CA ALA A 186 -22.83 -5.19 -9.12
C ALA A 186 -23.72 -4.17 -8.42
N ILE A 187 -23.80 -2.96 -8.96
CA ILE A 187 -24.70 -1.89 -8.50
C ILE A 187 -25.81 -1.71 -9.53
N GLN A 188 -27.06 -1.71 -9.08
CA GLN A 188 -28.23 -1.58 -9.93
C GLN A 188 -28.55 -0.10 -10.22
N GLY A 189 -28.89 0.21 -11.47
CA GLY A 189 -29.78 1.32 -11.80
C GLY A 189 -31.16 0.72 -12.10
N HIS A 190 -32.20 1.11 -11.35
CA HIS A 190 -33.50 0.45 -11.41
C HIS A 190 -34.41 1.01 -12.51
N ASP A 191 -34.66 2.31 -12.51
CA ASP A 191 -35.54 3.01 -13.44
C ASP A 191 -35.27 4.54 -13.45
N PRO A 192 -35.81 5.30 -14.43
CA PRO A 192 -35.53 6.73 -14.55
C PRO A 192 -35.97 7.61 -13.38
N GLY A 193 -36.89 7.15 -12.52
CA GLY A 193 -37.28 7.85 -11.30
C GLY A 193 -36.32 7.63 -10.13
N SER A 194 -35.36 6.71 -10.28
CA SER A 194 -34.40 6.35 -9.24
C SER A 194 -33.09 7.11 -9.38
N ILE A 195 -32.77 7.90 -8.35
CA ILE A 195 -31.47 8.57 -8.20
C ILE A 195 -30.81 8.02 -6.94
N VAL A 196 -29.62 7.45 -7.09
CA VAL A 196 -28.82 6.95 -5.97
C VAL A 196 -27.36 7.34 -6.15
N HIS A 197 -26.74 7.81 -5.09
CA HIS A 197 -25.31 8.15 -5.06
C HIS A 197 -24.54 7.11 -4.24
N TYR A 198 -23.38 6.71 -4.75
CA TYR A 198 -22.44 5.83 -4.06
C TYR A 198 -21.06 6.49 -3.98
N LYS A 199 -20.40 6.35 -2.83
CA LYS A 199 -18.96 6.65 -2.67
C LYS A 199 -18.34 5.65 -1.70
N ASN A 200 -17.02 5.68 -1.55
CA ASN A 200 -16.31 4.78 -0.63
C ASN A 200 -16.65 3.30 -0.88
N ILE A 201 -16.67 2.87 -2.14
CA ILE A 201 -17.04 1.51 -2.55
C ILE A 201 -15.82 0.59 -2.33
N MET A 202 -15.79 -0.08 -1.18
CA MET A 202 -14.65 -0.83 -0.68
C MET A 202 -14.98 -2.32 -0.56
N ILE A 203 -14.07 -3.20 -0.96
CA ILE A 203 -14.18 -4.65 -0.75
C ILE A 203 -12.97 -5.18 0.00
N LYS A 204 -13.18 -6.06 0.97
CA LYS A 204 -12.17 -6.82 1.69
C LYS A 204 -12.36 -8.30 1.36
N PRO A 205 -11.63 -8.85 0.37
CA PRO A 205 -11.64 -10.28 0.13
C PRO A 205 -11.15 -11.03 1.38
N LEU A 206 -11.98 -11.95 1.89
CA LEU A 206 -11.65 -12.78 3.04
C LEU A 206 -11.05 -14.13 2.62
N ASP A 207 -11.29 -14.53 1.37
CA ASP A 207 -10.76 -15.74 0.74
C ASP A 207 -9.49 -15.50 -0.07
N CYS A 208 -8.58 -14.61 0.38
CA CYS A 208 -7.24 -14.56 -0.20
C CYS A 208 -6.41 -15.81 0.20
N LYS A 209 -6.90 -17.01 -0.13
CA LYS A 209 -6.02 -18.13 -0.42
C LYS A 209 -5.30 -17.74 -1.70
N CYS A 210 -4.20 -17.01 -1.58
CA CYS A 210 -3.21 -16.94 -2.65
C CYS A 210 -3.01 -18.39 -3.13
N LYS A 211 -3.12 -18.65 -4.43
CA LYS A 211 -2.77 -19.98 -4.94
C LYS A 211 -1.25 -20.11 -4.84
N TRP A 212 -0.75 -21.35 -4.83
CA TRP A 212 0.68 -21.55 -5.04
C TRP A 212 1.02 -21.06 -6.45
N VAL A 213 2.02 -20.21 -6.55
CA VAL A 213 2.60 -19.72 -7.80
C VAL A 213 4.06 -20.08 -7.80
N ASP A 214 4.55 -20.59 -8.92
CA ASP A 214 5.98 -20.88 -9.08
C ASP A 214 6.75 -19.56 -9.26
N LEU A 215 7.76 -19.34 -8.42
CA LEU A 215 8.70 -18.23 -8.56
C LEU A 215 9.77 -18.51 -9.61
N PHE A 216 9.93 -19.78 -9.99
CA PHE A 216 10.88 -20.23 -11.00
C PHE A 216 10.18 -21.17 -11.96
N ASP A 217 10.20 -20.82 -13.25
CA ASP A 217 9.52 -21.54 -14.34
C ASP A 217 10.23 -22.83 -14.78
N GLY A 218 11.40 -23.14 -14.21
CA GLY A 218 12.23 -24.28 -14.58
C GLY A 218 13.12 -24.04 -15.81
N LYS A 219 13.06 -22.87 -16.43
CA LYS A 219 13.64 -22.60 -17.76
C LYS A 219 14.50 -21.35 -17.81
N THR A 220 14.06 -20.27 -17.17
CA THR A 220 14.69 -18.94 -17.25
C THR A 220 14.83 -18.30 -15.88
N LEU A 221 15.69 -17.28 -15.79
CA LEU A 221 15.80 -16.44 -14.59
C LEU A 221 14.90 -15.20 -14.69
N ALA A 222 13.85 -15.23 -15.52
CA ALA A 222 12.91 -14.11 -15.64
C ALA A 222 12.25 -13.80 -14.29
N GLY A 223 12.17 -12.53 -13.92
CA GLY A 223 11.66 -12.08 -12.62
C GLY A 223 12.69 -12.14 -11.48
N TRP A 224 13.96 -12.44 -11.80
CA TRP A 224 15.06 -12.46 -10.85
C TRP A 224 16.18 -11.51 -11.27
N THR A 225 16.73 -10.77 -10.30
CA THR A 225 17.86 -9.87 -10.49
C THR A 225 18.94 -10.18 -9.46
N GLN A 226 20.19 -10.29 -9.92
CA GLN A 226 21.33 -10.47 -9.03
C GLN A 226 21.67 -9.17 -8.29
N LYS A 227 21.96 -9.28 -7.00
CA LYS A 227 22.42 -8.22 -6.11
C LYS A 227 23.66 -8.67 -5.35
N ASN A 228 24.62 -7.76 -5.19
CA ASN A 228 25.95 -7.98 -4.62
C ASN A 228 26.74 -9.12 -5.29
N GLY A 229 28.03 -9.19 -4.94
CA GLY A 229 28.95 -10.27 -5.35
C GLY A 229 29.00 -10.57 -6.85
N ALA A 230 29.70 -11.65 -7.20
CA ALA A 230 30.00 -12.05 -8.56
C ALA A 230 29.74 -13.56 -8.79
N ALA A 231 28.99 -14.23 -7.91
CA ALA A 231 28.60 -15.62 -8.14
C ALA A 231 27.88 -15.76 -9.50
N LYS A 232 28.03 -16.92 -10.12
CA LYS A 232 27.34 -17.24 -11.38
C LYS A 232 26.02 -17.93 -11.07
N TYR A 233 24.93 -17.45 -11.66
CA TYR A 233 23.62 -18.08 -11.64
C TYR A 233 23.23 -18.53 -13.04
N GLU A 234 22.84 -19.78 -13.19
CA GLU A 234 22.37 -20.34 -14.46
C GLU A 234 21.27 -21.37 -14.24
N VAL A 235 20.43 -21.61 -15.24
CA VAL A 235 19.44 -22.69 -15.20
C VAL A 235 20.08 -23.97 -15.74
N LYS A 236 20.11 -25.02 -14.92
CA LYS A 236 20.66 -26.33 -15.30
C LYS A 236 19.73 -27.44 -14.80
N ASN A 237 19.27 -28.29 -15.71
CA ASN A 237 18.41 -29.44 -15.42
C ASN A 237 17.14 -29.09 -14.61
N GLY A 238 16.48 -27.99 -14.96
CA GLY A 238 15.27 -27.54 -14.27
C GLY A 238 15.50 -27.00 -12.86
N ALA A 239 16.74 -26.63 -12.52
CA ALA A 239 17.12 -26.00 -11.26
C ALA A 239 17.94 -24.73 -11.52
N ILE A 240 17.86 -23.76 -10.61
CA ILE A 240 18.79 -22.63 -10.56
C ILE A 240 20.08 -23.14 -9.91
N LEU A 241 21.19 -23.11 -10.64
CA LEU A 241 22.53 -23.44 -10.16
C LEU A 241 23.29 -22.14 -9.83
N GLY A 242 23.66 -21.98 -8.56
CA GLY A 242 24.60 -20.97 -8.09
C GLY A 242 26.00 -21.55 -7.94
N THR A 243 27.01 -20.89 -8.50
CA THR A 243 28.42 -21.29 -8.41
C THR A 243 29.24 -20.17 -7.79
N THR A 244 30.02 -20.50 -6.75
CA THR A 244 30.88 -19.53 -6.06
C THR A 244 31.98 -19.00 -6.97
N VAL A 245 32.36 -17.73 -6.77
CA VAL A 245 33.56 -17.13 -7.39
C VAL A 245 34.55 -16.78 -6.28
N LYS A 246 35.80 -17.24 -6.43
CA LYS A 246 36.87 -17.04 -5.42
C LYS A 246 37.04 -15.54 -5.13
N GLY A 247 36.99 -15.17 -3.85
CA GLY A 247 37.14 -13.78 -3.41
C GLY A 247 35.90 -12.90 -3.57
N SER A 248 34.82 -13.40 -4.18
CA SER A 248 33.54 -12.69 -4.22
C SER A 248 32.91 -12.63 -2.81
N PRO A 249 32.27 -11.51 -2.42
CA PRO A 249 31.38 -11.51 -1.26
C PRO A 249 30.10 -12.31 -1.57
N ASN A 250 29.19 -12.36 -0.58
CA ASN A 250 27.86 -12.95 -0.74
C ASN A 250 27.16 -12.36 -1.96
N SER A 251 26.63 -13.22 -2.81
CA SER A 251 25.80 -12.86 -3.97
C SER A 251 24.38 -13.35 -3.73
N PHE A 252 23.39 -12.63 -4.24
CA PHE A 252 21.99 -12.95 -4.05
C PHE A 252 21.24 -12.83 -5.37
N LEU A 253 20.52 -13.88 -5.77
CA LEU A 253 19.58 -13.80 -6.88
C LEU A 253 18.19 -13.52 -6.30
N CYS A 254 17.67 -12.31 -6.48
CA CYS A 254 16.48 -11.81 -5.79
C CYS A 254 15.28 -11.68 -6.71
N THR A 255 14.08 -12.00 -6.21
CA THR A 255 12.84 -11.70 -6.93
C THR A 255 12.68 -10.20 -7.12
N GLU A 256 12.17 -9.80 -8.28
CA GLU A 256 11.82 -8.40 -8.56
C GLU A 256 10.60 -7.94 -7.76
N LYS A 257 9.68 -8.88 -7.49
CA LYS A 257 8.50 -8.67 -6.64
C LYS A 257 8.85 -8.79 -5.16
N LEU A 258 8.06 -8.11 -4.33
CA LEU A 258 8.14 -8.14 -2.87
C LEU A 258 6.98 -8.97 -2.29
N TYR A 259 7.18 -9.53 -1.08
CA TYR A 259 6.21 -10.41 -0.44
C TYR A 259 6.03 -10.11 1.06
N GLY A 260 4.78 -9.89 1.46
CA GLY A 260 4.38 -9.62 2.84
C GLY A 260 4.17 -10.89 3.65
N ASP A 261 2.90 -11.22 3.93
CA ASP A 261 2.49 -12.52 4.47
C ASP A 261 2.46 -13.58 3.36
N PHE A 262 3.16 -14.70 3.58
CA PHE A 262 3.27 -15.78 2.60
C PHE A 262 3.60 -17.14 3.24
N ALA A 263 3.32 -18.21 2.50
CA ALA A 263 4.01 -19.49 2.65
C ALA A 263 4.94 -19.72 1.44
N LEU A 264 6.17 -20.16 1.66
CA LEU A 264 7.17 -20.42 0.63
C LEU A 264 7.63 -21.88 0.75
N ASP A 265 7.60 -22.59 -0.37
CA ASP A 265 8.17 -23.93 -0.52
C ASP A 265 9.33 -23.85 -1.51
N PHE A 266 10.41 -24.55 -1.20
CA PHE A 266 11.51 -24.77 -2.15
C PHE A 266 12.26 -26.06 -1.81
N GLU A 267 12.99 -26.59 -2.79
CA GLU A 267 13.98 -27.63 -2.59
C GLU A 267 15.38 -27.08 -2.86
N VAL A 268 16.34 -27.47 -2.03
CA VAL A 268 17.74 -27.08 -2.18
C VAL A 268 18.69 -28.28 -2.06
N LYS A 269 19.74 -28.29 -2.87
CA LYS A 269 20.91 -29.16 -2.71
C LYS A 269 22.16 -28.28 -2.68
N VAL A 270 22.99 -28.42 -1.65
CA VAL A 270 24.18 -27.59 -1.44
C VAL A 270 25.42 -28.47 -1.26
N ASP A 271 26.55 -28.00 -1.76
CA ASP A 271 27.86 -28.57 -1.46
C ASP A 271 28.15 -28.47 0.04
N SER A 272 28.61 -29.55 0.67
CA SER A 272 28.82 -29.63 2.12
C SER A 272 29.83 -28.61 2.65
N ARG A 273 30.69 -28.08 1.78
CA ARG A 273 31.68 -27.03 2.09
C ARG A 273 31.10 -25.62 2.09
N LEU A 274 29.89 -25.43 1.57
CA LEU A 274 29.29 -24.13 1.31
C LEU A 274 28.17 -23.82 2.31
N ASN A 275 28.17 -22.58 2.80
CA ASN A 275 27.03 -21.97 3.47
C ASN A 275 26.12 -21.32 2.40
N SER A 276 24.81 -21.33 2.61
CA SER A 276 23.84 -20.62 1.79
C SER A 276 22.64 -20.20 2.64
N GLY A 277 21.65 -19.57 2.01
CA GLY A 277 20.40 -19.21 2.65
C GLY A 277 19.38 -18.68 1.65
N VAL A 278 18.13 -18.65 2.07
CA VAL A 278 17.05 -17.96 1.37
C VAL A 278 16.65 -16.73 2.18
N GLN A 279 16.89 -15.56 1.61
CA GLN A 279 16.43 -14.27 2.13
C GLN A 279 14.90 -14.21 2.03
N ILE A 280 14.26 -13.74 3.09
CA ILE A 280 12.81 -13.61 3.24
C ILE A 280 12.49 -12.23 3.82
N ARG A 281 11.61 -11.47 3.15
CA ARG A 281 11.31 -10.07 3.52
C ARG A 281 12.57 -9.20 3.62
N SER A 282 13.56 -9.46 2.76
CA SER A 282 14.84 -8.74 2.79
C SER A 282 14.87 -7.60 1.78
N ASN A 283 15.79 -6.67 2.02
CA ASN A 283 15.93 -5.43 1.27
C ASN A 283 17.38 -5.24 0.80
N SER A 284 17.57 -4.28 -0.10
CA SER A 284 18.88 -3.86 -0.63
C SER A 284 18.74 -2.44 -1.14
N PHE A 285 19.12 -1.49 -0.28
CA PHE A 285 19.07 -0.06 -0.55
C PHE A 285 20.49 0.44 -0.83
N LYS A 286 20.66 1.30 -1.83
CA LYS A 286 21.97 1.82 -2.23
C LYS A 286 22.67 2.52 -1.06
N GLU A 287 21.90 3.17 -0.21
CA GLU A 287 22.34 3.93 0.95
C GLU A 287 22.69 3.03 2.14
N TYR A 288 22.09 1.83 2.22
CA TYR A 288 22.42 0.84 3.26
C TYR A 288 23.67 0.05 2.88
N ARG A 289 24.82 0.47 3.43
CA ARG A 289 26.13 -0.18 3.23
C ARG A 289 26.44 -0.42 1.74
N ASN A 290 26.17 0.59 0.91
CA ASN A 290 26.39 0.57 -0.54
C ASN A 290 25.62 -0.55 -1.28
N GLY A 291 24.31 -0.68 -1.03
CA GLY A 291 23.48 -1.67 -1.72
C GLY A 291 23.57 -3.08 -1.13
N ARG A 292 24.07 -3.25 0.10
CA ARG A 292 24.21 -4.59 0.69
C ARG A 292 22.84 -5.19 1.01
N VAL A 293 22.58 -6.42 0.54
CA VAL A 293 21.40 -7.19 0.94
C VAL A 293 21.42 -7.40 2.46
N HIS A 294 20.28 -7.13 3.09
CA HIS A 294 20.09 -7.24 4.53
C HIS A 294 18.65 -7.64 4.84
N GLY A 295 18.46 -8.31 5.98
CA GLY A 295 17.15 -8.81 6.41
C GLY A 295 17.19 -10.28 6.82
N TYR A 296 16.02 -10.89 6.91
CA TYR A 296 15.90 -12.24 7.46
C TYR A 296 16.32 -13.29 6.42
N GLN A 297 17.13 -14.25 6.87
CA GLN A 297 17.63 -15.36 6.09
C GLN A 297 17.22 -16.66 6.77
N VAL A 298 16.61 -17.56 5.99
CA VAL A 298 16.46 -18.98 6.35
C VAL A 298 17.74 -19.69 5.97
N GLU A 299 18.46 -20.18 6.98
CA GLU A 299 19.81 -20.73 6.83
C GLU A 299 19.83 -22.08 6.07
N ILE A 300 20.86 -22.29 5.23
CA ILE A 300 21.13 -23.53 4.51
C ILE A 300 22.59 -23.92 4.72
N ALA A 301 22.84 -24.93 5.55
CA ALA A 301 24.17 -25.47 5.78
C ALA A 301 24.11 -26.90 6.34
N ALA A 302 25.11 -27.72 6.02
CA ALA A 302 25.24 -29.09 6.55
C ALA A 302 25.75 -29.14 8.02
N ASN A 303 25.90 -28.00 8.69
CA ASN A 303 26.48 -27.89 10.04
C ASN A 303 25.43 -27.91 11.18
N GLY A 304 24.19 -28.28 10.87
CA GLY A 304 23.09 -28.34 11.84
C GLY A 304 22.37 -27.01 12.10
N ASN A 305 22.69 -25.94 11.38
CA ASN A 305 21.96 -24.67 11.47
C ASN A 305 20.86 -24.50 10.40
N ALA A 306 20.69 -25.48 9.50
CA ALA A 306 19.68 -25.45 8.45
C ALA A 306 18.27 -25.16 9.00
N GLY A 307 17.61 -24.15 8.43
CA GLY A 307 16.24 -23.76 8.76
C GLY A 307 16.10 -22.73 9.89
N PHE A 308 17.16 -22.43 10.65
CA PHE A 308 17.13 -21.35 11.64
C PHE A 308 17.20 -19.97 10.98
N ILE A 309 16.79 -18.93 11.72
CA ILE A 309 16.69 -17.57 11.18
C ILE A 309 17.92 -16.73 11.58
N TYR A 310 18.62 -16.24 10.58
CA TYR A 310 19.71 -15.26 10.69
C TYR A 310 19.26 -13.91 10.14
N ASN A 311 19.69 -12.80 10.73
CA ASN A 311 19.38 -11.45 10.26
C ASN A 311 20.63 -10.86 9.56
N GLU A 312 20.75 -11.14 8.26
CA GLU A 312 21.90 -10.84 7.41
C GLU A 312 22.23 -9.35 7.41
N ALA A 313 23.52 -9.06 7.59
CA ALA A 313 24.07 -7.71 7.67
C ALA A 313 23.42 -6.80 8.74
N HIS A 314 22.63 -7.34 9.66
CA HIS A 314 21.89 -6.59 10.66
C HIS A 314 22.15 -7.14 12.08
N LYS A 315 21.16 -7.76 12.73
CA LYS A 315 21.20 -8.20 14.16
C LYS A 315 21.75 -9.62 14.38
N GLY A 316 22.22 -10.30 13.33
CA GLY A 316 22.75 -11.66 13.42
C GLY A 316 21.66 -12.69 13.78
N TRP A 317 22.00 -13.74 14.52
CA TRP A 317 21.06 -14.83 14.85
C TRP A 317 19.81 -14.33 15.57
N MET A 318 18.64 -14.55 14.94
CA MET A 318 17.34 -14.32 15.55
C MET A 318 16.93 -15.54 16.38
N SER A 319 17.07 -16.75 15.82
CA SER A 319 16.91 -18.00 16.56
C SER A 319 18.02 -18.15 17.59
N LYS A 320 17.74 -17.75 18.84
CA LYS A 320 18.72 -17.78 19.95
C LYS A 320 18.98 -19.20 20.43
N ASP A 321 17.92 -19.98 20.64
CA ASP A 321 18.03 -21.40 20.95
C ASP A 321 18.06 -22.22 19.65
N ARG A 322 19.18 -22.92 19.43
CA ARG A 322 19.41 -23.81 18.29
C ARG A 322 19.85 -25.21 18.74
N SER A 323 19.45 -25.61 19.95
CA SER A 323 19.88 -26.84 20.61
C SER A 323 19.06 -28.08 20.25
N ASN A 324 17.87 -27.90 19.65
CA ASN A 324 16.97 -29.00 19.31
C ASN A 324 17.64 -30.02 18.36
N LYS A 325 17.85 -31.26 18.86
CA LYS A 325 18.54 -32.32 18.12
C LYS A 325 17.83 -32.73 16.83
N ALA A 326 16.49 -32.80 16.84
CA ALA A 326 15.72 -33.19 15.66
C ALA A 326 15.82 -32.11 14.56
N ALA A 327 15.73 -30.83 14.94
CA ALA A 327 15.91 -29.71 14.02
C ALA A 327 17.32 -29.70 13.39
N ARG A 328 18.36 -29.90 14.21
CA ARG A 328 19.76 -29.95 13.74
C ARG A 328 20.04 -31.13 12.79
N ALA A 329 19.31 -32.23 12.94
CA ALA A 329 19.45 -33.43 12.10
C ALA A 329 18.50 -33.45 10.89
N ALA A 330 17.64 -32.43 10.73
CA ALA A 330 16.60 -32.43 9.70
C ALA A 330 17.18 -32.34 8.27
N PHE A 331 18.30 -31.66 8.10
CA PHE A 331 18.98 -31.50 6.81
C PHE A 331 19.83 -32.73 6.47
N LYS A 332 19.71 -33.22 5.23
CA LYS A 332 20.43 -34.38 4.70
C LYS A 332 21.52 -33.94 3.73
N ASP A 333 22.77 -34.08 4.14
CA ASP A 333 23.92 -33.72 3.31
C ASP A 333 23.97 -34.54 2.01
N GLY A 334 24.43 -33.91 0.92
CA GLY A 334 24.49 -34.50 -0.42
C GLY A 334 23.13 -34.77 -1.10
N GLN A 335 22.00 -34.47 -0.46
CA GLN A 335 20.65 -34.72 -0.96
C GLN A 335 19.87 -33.42 -1.25
N TRP A 336 18.76 -33.55 -1.98
CA TRP A 336 17.76 -32.49 -2.06
C TRP A 336 16.99 -32.43 -0.74
N ASN A 337 16.86 -31.21 -0.20
CA ASN A 337 16.18 -30.93 1.05
C ASN A 337 15.00 -30.01 0.79
N LYS A 338 13.83 -30.37 1.29
CA LYS A 338 12.61 -29.57 1.16
C LYS A 338 12.49 -28.61 2.33
N TYR A 339 12.22 -27.35 2.03
CA TYR A 339 11.95 -26.31 3.01
C TYR A 339 10.51 -25.83 2.88
N ASN A 340 9.91 -25.55 4.03
CA ASN A 340 8.65 -24.81 4.13
C ASN A 340 8.89 -23.61 5.05
N VAL A 341 8.46 -22.43 4.63
CA VAL A 341 8.59 -21.20 5.40
C VAL A 341 7.23 -20.51 5.44
N VAL A 342 6.81 -20.06 6.62
CA VAL A 342 5.57 -19.30 6.79
C VAL A 342 5.88 -18.00 7.50
N CYS A 343 5.61 -16.89 6.82
CA CYS A 343 5.69 -15.54 7.34
C CYS A 343 4.26 -15.00 7.49
N LYS A 344 3.85 -14.72 8.74
CA LYS A 344 2.51 -14.18 9.02
C LYS A 344 2.56 -13.14 10.12
N GLY A 345 2.19 -11.90 9.81
CA GLY A 345 2.35 -10.77 10.73
C GLY A 345 3.81 -10.59 11.14
N ASP A 346 4.12 -10.74 12.42
CA ASP A 346 5.48 -10.71 12.99
C ASP A 346 6.11 -12.08 13.22
N SER A 347 5.41 -13.16 12.87
CA SER A 347 5.89 -14.53 13.05
C SER A 347 6.58 -15.07 11.80
N ILE A 348 7.70 -15.76 12.01
CA ILE A 348 8.43 -16.52 10.99
C ILE A 348 8.59 -17.97 11.48
N LYS A 349 8.08 -18.92 10.71
CA LYS A 349 8.17 -20.36 11.03
C LYS A 349 8.83 -21.11 9.89
N THR A 350 9.64 -22.11 10.23
CA THR A 350 10.36 -22.93 9.25
C THR A 350 10.26 -24.42 9.53
N TRP A 351 10.31 -25.19 8.45
CA TRP A 351 10.45 -26.64 8.47
C TRP A 351 11.49 -27.07 7.44
N VAL A 352 12.26 -28.10 7.79
CA VAL A 352 13.19 -28.78 6.89
C VAL A 352 12.82 -30.25 6.83
N ASN A 353 12.55 -30.77 5.64
CA ASN A 353 12.08 -32.14 5.41
C ASN A 353 10.87 -32.55 6.28
N GLY A 354 9.97 -31.59 6.55
CA GLY A 354 8.79 -31.76 7.40
C GLY A 354 9.04 -31.62 8.91
N VAL A 355 10.29 -31.50 9.35
CA VAL A 355 10.65 -31.29 10.76
C VAL A 355 10.60 -29.80 11.09
N PRO A 356 9.85 -29.35 12.11
CA PRO A 356 9.87 -27.95 12.54
C PRO A 356 11.25 -27.53 13.05
N VAL A 357 11.73 -26.34 12.64
CA VAL A 357 13.06 -25.84 13.02
C VAL A 357 12.97 -24.54 13.82
N ALA A 358 12.35 -23.49 13.27
CA ALA A 358 12.24 -22.19 13.94
C ALA A 358 10.79 -21.72 14.07
N ASN A 359 10.52 -20.94 15.11
CA ASN A 359 9.25 -20.24 15.36
C ASN A 359 9.55 -18.91 16.05
N GLU A 360 9.97 -17.93 15.25
CA GLU A 360 10.32 -16.60 15.72
C GLU A 360 9.09 -15.69 15.71
N VAL A 361 9.08 -14.71 16.62
CA VAL A 361 8.09 -13.61 16.72
C VAL A 361 8.82 -12.29 16.89
N GLY A 362 8.13 -11.16 16.67
CA GLY A 362 8.74 -9.83 16.75
C GLY A 362 9.56 -9.43 15.52
N ALA A 363 9.35 -10.09 14.37
CA ALA A 363 9.91 -9.62 13.10
C ALA A 363 9.33 -8.23 12.76
N THR A 364 10.17 -7.20 12.64
CA THR A 364 9.78 -5.82 12.35
C THR A 364 9.62 -5.56 10.85
N THR A 365 10.49 -6.13 10.02
CA THR A 365 10.40 -6.00 8.56
C THR A 365 9.27 -6.91 8.04
N LYS A 366 8.26 -6.30 7.42
CA LYS A 366 7.04 -7.01 6.97
C LYS A 366 7.03 -7.32 5.50
N LEU A 367 7.82 -6.60 4.71
CA LEU A 367 7.90 -6.74 3.27
C LEU A 367 9.35 -6.77 2.82
N GLY A 368 9.61 -7.57 1.78
CA GLY A 368 10.85 -7.52 1.01
C GLY A 368 10.86 -8.62 -0.04
N PHE A 369 11.96 -8.73 -0.79
CA PHE A 369 12.10 -9.78 -1.80
C PHE A 369 12.41 -11.15 -1.18
N ILE A 370 12.29 -12.20 -2.01
CA ILE A 370 12.91 -13.49 -1.75
C ILE A 370 14.28 -13.51 -2.45
N GLY A 371 15.34 -14.02 -1.82
CA GLY A 371 16.69 -14.01 -2.41
C GLY A 371 17.47 -15.29 -2.19
N LEU A 372 18.06 -15.85 -3.25
CA LEU A 372 18.84 -17.08 -3.21
C LEU A 372 20.33 -16.77 -3.06
N GLN A 373 20.91 -17.11 -1.90
CA GLN A 373 22.29 -16.75 -1.59
C GLN A 373 23.30 -17.75 -2.14
N VAL A 374 24.33 -17.26 -2.82
CA VAL A 374 25.63 -17.93 -2.93
C VAL A 374 26.59 -17.22 -1.97
N HIS A 375 26.95 -17.89 -0.88
CA HIS A 375 27.82 -17.29 0.14
C HIS A 375 29.24 -17.11 -0.40
N GLY A 376 29.92 -16.07 0.09
CA GLY A 376 31.33 -15.83 -0.22
C GLY A 376 32.16 -17.05 0.16
N PHE A 377 33.07 -17.44 -0.73
CA PHE A 377 33.81 -18.69 -0.62
C PHE A 377 35.29 -18.48 -0.95
N LYS A 378 36.16 -19.07 -0.12
CA LYS A 378 37.63 -18.96 -0.23
C LYS A 378 38.31 -20.24 -0.70
N GLY A 379 37.56 -21.32 -0.91
CA GLY A 379 38.14 -22.59 -1.37
C GLY A 379 38.70 -22.48 -2.80
N GLU A 380 39.65 -23.36 -3.10
CA GLU A 380 40.37 -23.36 -4.39
C GLU A 380 39.50 -23.82 -5.55
N THR A 381 38.60 -24.77 -5.32
CA THR A 381 37.64 -25.27 -6.31
C THR A 381 36.25 -24.70 -6.03
N PRO A 382 35.52 -24.18 -7.04
CA PRO A 382 34.18 -23.63 -6.84
C PRO A 382 33.24 -24.64 -6.15
N ALA A 383 32.48 -24.15 -5.18
CA ALA A 383 31.37 -24.87 -4.57
C ALA A 383 30.05 -24.44 -5.23
N THR A 384 29.02 -25.27 -5.09
CA THR A 384 27.73 -25.05 -5.75
C THR A 384 26.55 -25.21 -4.81
N VAL A 385 25.46 -24.55 -5.17
CA VAL A 385 24.14 -24.69 -4.55
C VAL A 385 23.09 -24.66 -5.64
N GLN A 386 22.06 -25.47 -5.49
CA GLN A 386 21.00 -25.63 -6.49
C GLN A 386 19.62 -25.53 -5.85
N TRP A 387 18.71 -24.79 -6.49
CA TRP A 387 17.32 -24.64 -6.04
C TRP A 387 16.34 -25.05 -7.12
N ARG A 388 15.23 -25.68 -6.73
CA ARG A 388 14.10 -26.02 -7.62
C ARG A 388 12.78 -26.05 -6.85
N ASN A 389 11.67 -26.20 -7.57
CA ASN A 389 10.32 -26.26 -6.98
C ASN A 389 10.05 -25.06 -6.05
N ILE A 390 10.54 -23.88 -6.45
CA ILE A 390 10.42 -22.64 -5.67
C ILE A 390 9.03 -22.07 -5.95
N ARG A 391 8.14 -22.16 -4.98
CA ARG A 391 6.76 -21.70 -5.12
C ARG A 391 6.33 -20.94 -3.88
N ILE A 392 5.49 -19.94 -4.09
CA ILE A 392 5.01 -19.07 -3.02
C ILE A 392 3.48 -19.01 -3.03
N LYS A 393 2.92 -18.93 -1.84
CA LYS A 393 1.51 -18.72 -1.54
C LYS A 393 1.41 -17.43 -0.76
N GLY A 394 1.45 -16.31 -1.47
CA GLY A 394 1.42 -14.95 -0.92
C GLY A 394 1.11 -13.96 -2.03
N ARG A 395 0.67 -12.76 -1.67
CA ARG A 395 0.45 -11.70 -2.67
C ARG A 395 1.81 -11.16 -3.11
N ALA A 396 2.09 -11.21 -4.41
CA ALA A 396 3.21 -10.48 -4.98
C ALA A 396 2.87 -8.99 -4.95
N ILE A 397 3.79 -8.19 -4.46
CA ILE A 397 3.67 -6.73 -4.38
C ILE A 397 4.72 -6.14 -5.31
N ASP A 398 4.25 -5.35 -6.25
CA ASP A 398 5.08 -4.39 -6.97
C ASP A 398 5.24 -3.16 -6.08
N PRO A 399 6.45 -2.65 -5.78
CA PRO A 399 6.57 -1.37 -5.09
C PRO A 399 5.90 -0.29 -5.96
N VAL A 400 4.87 0.39 -5.42
CA VAL A 400 3.93 1.21 -6.21
C VAL A 400 4.29 2.70 -6.19
N ILE A 401 4.86 3.20 -5.08
CA ILE A 401 5.16 4.63 -4.91
C ILE A 401 6.68 4.83 -4.77
N LYS A 402 7.23 5.75 -5.54
CA LYS A 402 8.63 6.20 -5.50
C LYS A 402 8.70 7.58 -4.85
N ALA A 403 9.20 7.63 -3.63
CA ALA A 403 9.41 8.87 -2.90
C ALA A 403 10.86 9.37 -3.00
N VAL A 404 11.04 10.67 -3.11
CA VAL A 404 12.33 11.33 -2.85
C VAL A 404 12.24 12.08 -1.54
N VAL A 405 13.00 11.64 -0.53
CA VAL A 405 13.03 12.22 0.82
C VAL A 405 14.19 13.21 0.89
N VAL A 406 13.84 14.49 0.97
CA VAL A 406 14.78 15.62 0.97
C VAL A 406 15.10 16.00 2.41
N THR A 407 16.37 15.93 2.78
CA THR A 407 16.88 16.26 4.13
C THR A 407 18.04 17.24 4.06
N GLY A 408 18.55 17.69 5.21
CA GLY A 408 19.68 18.64 5.31
C GLY A 408 19.24 19.99 5.89
N GLY A 409 20.16 20.81 6.37
CA GLY A 409 19.87 22.12 6.98
C GLY A 409 19.50 22.09 8.46
N HIS A 410 19.18 20.91 9.00
CA HIS A 410 18.92 20.72 10.43
C HIS A 410 19.26 19.29 10.87
N GLY A 411 19.70 19.13 12.13
CA GLY A 411 20.05 17.84 12.69
C GLY A 411 18.82 17.04 13.12
N PHE A 412 18.86 15.71 12.97
CA PHE A 412 17.81 14.79 13.40
C PHE A 412 18.37 13.36 13.60
N GLU A 413 17.62 12.51 14.29
CA GLU A 413 17.96 11.11 14.50
C GLU A 413 17.71 10.28 13.23
N LYS A 414 18.76 10.03 12.44
CA LYS A 414 18.65 9.43 11.10
C LYS A 414 18.07 8.02 11.08
N GLU A 415 18.62 7.11 11.88
CA GLU A 415 18.19 5.70 11.90
C GLU A 415 16.69 5.56 12.20
N PRO A 416 16.15 6.07 13.33
CA PRO A 416 14.73 5.91 13.63
C PRO A 416 13.82 6.70 12.68
N PHE A 417 14.30 7.78 12.06
CA PHE A 417 13.55 8.49 11.02
C PHE A 417 13.36 7.63 9.77
N PHE A 418 14.44 7.02 9.26
CA PHE A 418 14.37 6.20 8.05
C PHE A 418 13.64 4.87 8.27
N GLU A 419 13.69 4.30 9.48
CA GLU A 419 12.86 3.14 9.85
C GLU A 419 11.35 3.38 9.64
N VAL A 420 10.88 4.63 9.65
CA VAL A 420 9.49 4.96 9.33
C VAL A 420 9.17 4.55 7.89
N PHE A 421 10.00 4.95 6.94
CA PHE A 421 9.82 4.63 5.52
C PHE A 421 10.04 3.14 5.23
N GLU A 422 11.00 2.51 5.90
CA GLU A 422 11.27 1.07 5.78
C GLU A 422 10.14 0.20 6.35
N SER A 423 9.22 0.78 7.13
CA SER A 423 8.05 0.07 7.65
C SER A 423 6.89 -0.02 6.64
N PHE A 424 6.99 0.65 5.49
CA PHE A 424 5.96 0.66 4.46
C PHE A 424 6.19 -0.41 3.40
N ASP A 425 5.11 -1.05 2.98
CA ASP A 425 5.13 -2.17 2.03
C ASP A 425 4.82 -1.71 0.58
N ASP A 426 4.51 -0.45 0.37
CA ASP A 426 4.12 0.11 -0.93
C ASP A 426 4.92 1.35 -1.34
N ILE A 427 5.80 1.85 -0.46
CA ILE A 427 6.62 3.05 -0.68
C ILE A 427 8.10 2.64 -0.75
N SER A 428 8.70 2.84 -1.92
CA SER A 428 10.15 2.91 -2.07
C SER A 428 10.60 4.36 -1.89
N TYR A 429 11.77 4.57 -1.30
CA TYR A 429 12.31 5.93 -1.14
C TYR A 429 13.79 6.00 -1.48
N VAL A 430 14.21 7.17 -1.94
CA VAL A 430 15.62 7.59 -1.94
C VAL A 430 15.76 8.79 -1.01
N ASN A 431 16.92 8.94 -0.36
CA ASN A 431 17.22 10.14 0.40
C ASN A 431 18.20 11.04 -0.36
N VAL A 432 17.90 12.33 -0.40
CA VAL A 432 18.77 13.38 -0.91
C VAL A 432 19.05 14.39 0.20
N ASP A 433 20.32 14.49 0.57
CA ASP A 433 20.81 15.51 1.51
C ASP A 433 21.29 16.74 0.72
N VAL A 434 20.49 17.81 0.76
CA VAL A 434 20.74 19.00 -0.09
C VAL A 434 21.93 19.83 0.34
N GLU A 435 22.47 19.64 1.54
CA GLU A 435 23.68 20.35 1.99
C GLU A 435 24.97 19.61 1.63
N LYS A 436 24.88 18.37 1.15
CA LYS A 436 26.04 17.57 0.74
C LYS A 436 26.38 17.70 -0.75
N GLY A 437 25.98 18.80 -1.37
CA GLY A 437 26.26 19.08 -2.78
C GLY A 437 25.39 18.28 -3.76
N ALA A 438 24.22 17.81 -3.34
CA ALA A 438 23.30 17.09 -4.21
C ALA A 438 22.55 18.07 -5.15
N GLU A 439 22.55 17.78 -6.46
CA GLU A 439 21.94 18.61 -7.51
C GLU A 439 20.42 18.38 -7.67
N LEU A 440 19.69 18.14 -6.57
CA LEU A 440 18.24 17.91 -6.67
C LEU A 440 17.54 19.15 -7.24
N PHE A 441 16.61 18.92 -8.16
CA PHE A 441 15.90 19.94 -8.95
C PHE A 441 16.77 20.71 -9.97
N GLU A 442 18.05 20.41 -10.15
CA GLU A 442 18.85 21.04 -11.21
C GLU A 442 18.51 20.47 -12.60
N ASP A 443 18.27 19.18 -12.70
CA ASP A 443 17.76 18.50 -13.90
C ASP A 443 16.64 17.54 -13.51
N ILE A 444 15.49 17.68 -14.17
CA ILE A 444 14.28 16.88 -13.93
C ILE A 444 13.88 16.06 -15.17
N SER A 445 14.72 16.00 -16.20
CA SER A 445 14.44 15.30 -17.46
C SER A 445 14.17 13.79 -17.28
N ASN A 446 14.80 13.18 -16.27
CA ASN A 446 14.63 11.78 -15.90
C ASN A 446 13.89 11.61 -14.56
N TRP A 447 13.00 12.55 -14.22
CA TRP A 447 12.24 12.47 -12.98
C TRP A 447 11.31 11.25 -12.98
N ASP A 448 11.46 10.40 -11.96
CA ASP A 448 10.75 9.12 -11.82
C ASP A 448 10.28 8.92 -10.37
N TYR A 449 9.93 10.02 -9.68
CA TYR A 449 9.36 9.99 -8.33
C TYR A 449 7.92 10.50 -8.34
N ASP A 450 7.03 9.79 -7.67
CA ASP A 450 5.62 10.15 -7.56
C ASP A 450 5.40 11.26 -6.53
N VAL A 451 6.29 11.35 -5.53
CA VAL A 451 6.13 12.25 -4.39
C VAL A 451 7.47 12.74 -3.85
N ILE A 452 7.52 14.04 -3.54
CA ILE A 452 8.61 14.69 -2.82
C ILE A 452 8.24 14.76 -1.34
N VAL A 453 9.10 14.24 -0.47
CA VAL A 453 8.94 14.31 0.98
C VAL A 453 9.97 15.29 1.53
N LEU A 454 9.54 16.43 2.05
CA LEU A 454 10.44 17.46 2.61
C LEU A 454 10.57 17.29 4.11
N TYR A 455 11.81 17.06 4.55
CA TYR A 455 12.26 17.06 5.94
C TYR A 455 13.61 17.81 6.04
N ASN A 456 13.82 18.83 5.21
CA ASN A 456 15.01 19.68 5.19
C ASN A 456 14.72 21.05 5.80
N MET A 457 15.75 21.79 6.21
CA MET A 457 15.67 23.19 6.62
C MET A 457 16.72 24.05 5.90
N SER A 458 17.22 23.59 4.74
CA SER A 458 18.14 24.37 3.92
C SER A 458 17.51 25.71 3.52
N GLN A 459 18.33 26.77 3.48
CA GLN A 459 17.88 28.13 3.21
C GLN A 459 18.07 28.58 1.76
N GLU A 460 18.95 27.91 1.02
CA GLU A 460 19.28 28.26 -0.36
C GLU A 460 18.57 27.32 -1.35
N ILE A 461 17.99 27.92 -2.40
CA ILE A 461 17.46 27.23 -3.58
C ILE A 461 17.54 28.16 -4.79
N SER A 462 18.22 27.72 -5.84
CA SER A 462 18.46 28.55 -7.03
C SER A 462 17.15 28.84 -7.79
N ALA A 463 17.10 29.92 -8.55
CA ALA A 463 15.91 30.25 -9.37
C ALA A 463 15.55 29.11 -10.35
N LYS A 464 16.56 28.38 -10.86
CA LYS A 464 16.38 27.22 -11.72
C LYS A 464 15.76 26.05 -10.96
N GLN A 465 16.27 25.74 -9.77
CA GLN A 465 15.68 24.72 -8.89
C GLN A 465 14.24 25.07 -8.49
N GLN A 466 13.95 26.34 -8.17
CA GLN A 466 12.60 26.81 -7.89
C GLN A 466 11.66 26.60 -9.08
N ALA A 467 12.11 26.90 -10.31
CA ALA A 467 11.32 26.70 -11.52
C ALA A 467 11.04 25.21 -11.78
N ASN A 468 12.06 24.35 -11.65
CA ASN A 468 11.93 22.91 -11.83
C ASN A 468 11.05 22.28 -10.74
N PHE A 469 11.19 22.71 -9.49
CA PHE A 469 10.34 22.27 -8.39
C PHE A 469 8.86 22.54 -8.68
N LYS A 470 8.52 23.77 -9.09
CA LYS A 470 7.14 24.12 -9.48
C LYS A 470 6.66 23.31 -10.69
N LYS A 471 7.52 23.12 -11.69
CA LYS A 471 7.19 22.30 -12.87
C LYS A 471 6.80 20.87 -12.49
N LEU A 472 7.52 20.24 -11.57
CA LEU A 472 7.17 18.91 -11.07
C LEU A 472 5.76 18.88 -10.45
N LEU A 473 5.41 19.92 -9.67
CA LEU A 473 4.08 20.04 -9.09
C LEU A 473 2.99 20.26 -10.15
N ASP A 474 3.26 21.05 -11.18
CA ASP A 474 2.36 21.27 -12.32
C ASP A 474 2.18 20.02 -13.20
N ASP A 475 3.18 19.13 -13.21
CA ASP A 475 3.14 17.82 -13.86
C ASP A 475 2.40 16.77 -12.98
N GLY A 476 2.10 17.11 -11.72
CA GLY A 476 1.29 16.30 -10.81
C GLY A 476 2.08 15.49 -9.78
N VAL A 477 3.39 15.73 -9.64
CA VAL A 477 4.20 15.13 -8.56
C VAL A 477 3.70 15.65 -7.22
N GLY A 478 3.39 14.73 -6.29
CA GLY A 478 2.89 15.06 -4.97
C GLY A 478 3.94 15.70 -4.06
N LEU A 479 3.49 16.42 -3.04
CA LEU A 479 4.38 17.04 -2.05
C LEU A 479 3.92 16.78 -0.62
N PHE A 480 4.79 16.18 0.19
CA PHE A 480 4.55 15.97 1.61
C PHE A 480 5.62 16.70 2.43
N MET A 481 5.23 17.79 3.10
CA MET A 481 6.12 18.60 3.95
C MET A 481 5.92 18.21 5.41
N THR A 482 7.02 17.94 6.13
CA THR A 482 6.96 17.60 7.55
C THR A 482 7.98 18.32 8.42
N HIS A 483 7.54 18.65 9.63
CA HIS A 483 8.34 19.21 10.72
C HIS A 483 9.06 20.52 10.34
N HIS A 484 10.36 20.63 10.59
CA HIS A 484 11.16 21.84 10.32
C HIS A 484 11.21 22.26 8.85
N ALA A 485 10.69 21.45 7.92
CA ALA A 485 10.56 21.83 6.51
C ALA A 485 9.65 23.03 6.26
N MET A 486 8.80 23.42 7.22
CA MET A 486 8.09 24.70 7.18
C MET A 486 8.99 25.94 7.32
N ALA A 487 10.23 25.75 7.77
CA ALA A 487 11.25 26.80 7.88
C ALA A 487 12.28 26.77 6.73
N ALA A 488 12.17 25.81 5.80
CA ALA A 488 13.03 25.74 4.63
C ALA A 488 12.84 26.93 3.69
N TRP A 489 13.90 27.25 2.93
CA TRP A 489 13.91 28.22 1.85
C TRP A 489 13.22 29.55 2.22
N ASN A 490 13.54 30.11 3.39
CA ASN A 490 12.76 31.20 3.98
C ASN A 490 12.73 32.48 3.12
N GLY A 491 13.75 32.65 2.26
CA GLY A 491 13.83 33.74 1.28
C GLY A 491 12.95 33.56 0.03
N TRP A 492 12.46 32.35 -0.25
CA TRP A 492 11.57 32.07 -1.37
C TRP A 492 10.11 32.21 -0.92
N ASP A 493 9.52 33.39 -1.14
CA ASP A 493 8.16 33.67 -0.66
C ASP A 493 7.11 32.71 -1.20
N GLU A 494 7.24 32.28 -2.46
CA GLU A 494 6.29 31.34 -3.08
C GLU A 494 6.23 29.99 -2.38
N TYR A 495 7.30 29.55 -1.72
CA TYR A 495 7.33 28.29 -1.00
C TYR A 495 6.21 28.17 0.04
N ARG A 496 5.88 29.27 0.75
CA ARG A 496 4.78 29.23 1.73
C ARG A 496 3.43 29.00 1.08
N ARG A 497 3.22 29.54 -0.13
CA ARG A 497 1.98 29.33 -0.89
C ARG A 497 1.89 27.89 -1.39
N ILE A 498 3.02 27.27 -1.69
CA ILE A 498 3.09 25.85 -2.06
C ILE A 498 2.73 24.95 -0.87
N VAL A 499 3.45 25.06 0.25
CA VAL A 499 3.27 24.12 1.38
C VAL A 499 2.14 24.51 2.34
N GLY A 500 1.62 25.72 2.22
CA GLY A 500 0.54 26.25 3.06
C GLY A 500 0.93 26.66 4.47
N THR A 501 2.22 26.84 4.73
CA THR A 501 2.68 27.41 5.99
C THR A 501 4.00 28.15 5.81
N LYS A 502 4.34 29.00 6.77
CA LYS A 502 5.68 29.56 6.93
C LYS A 502 6.04 29.68 8.40
N PHE A 503 7.17 29.08 8.77
CA PHE A 503 7.87 29.42 9.99
C PHE A 503 8.84 30.57 9.71
N PHE A 504 8.64 31.71 10.35
CA PHE A 504 9.48 32.89 10.18
C PHE A 504 10.72 32.81 11.06
N LEU A 505 11.91 32.84 10.45
CA LEU A 505 13.19 32.85 11.18
C LEU A 505 13.49 34.21 11.84
N LYS A 506 12.86 35.28 11.35
CA LYS A 506 12.95 36.66 11.83
C LYS A 506 11.62 37.37 11.57
N ASP A 507 11.43 38.55 12.16
CA ASP A 507 10.29 39.41 11.82
C ASP A 507 10.25 39.69 10.31
N ALA A 508 9.05 39.67 9.73
CA ALA A 508 8.83 39.79 8.28
C ALA A 508 7.49 40.46 7.96
N GLU A 509 7.35 41.01 6.76
CA GLU A 509 6.12 41.67 6.29
C GLU A 509 5.66 41.15 4.91
N PRO A 510 5.37 39.83 4.76
CA PRO A 510 4.79 39.32 3.53
C PRO A 510 3.38 39.88 3.31
N ASP A 511 3.06 40.18 2.05
CA ASP A 511 1.76 40.71 1.61
C ASP A 511 1.29 41.95 2.39
N GLY A 512 2.22 42.77 2.92
CA GLY A 512 1.91 43.99 3.69
C GLY A 512 1.38 43.75 5.11
N ARG A 513 1.48 42.51 5.63
CA ARG A 513 1.10 42.18 7.01
C ARG A 513 2.33 41.86 7.85
N GLN A 514 2.47 42.50 9.01
CA GLN A 514 3.58 42.24 9.92
C GLN A 514 3.44 40.90 10.66
N TRP A 515 4.50 40.11 10.62
CA TRP A 515 4.66 38.84 11.33
C TRP A 515 5.89 38.90 12.22
N LYS A 516 5.74 38.44 13.46
CA LYS A 516 6.87 38.22 14.36
C LYS A 516 7.54 36.89 14.06
N ARG A 517 8.83 36.78 14.40
CA ARG A 517 9.55 35.50 14.39
C ARG A 517 8.71 34.38 15.04
N SER A 518 8.64 33.24 14.36
CA SER A 518 7.95 32.04 14.84
C SER A 518 8.67 31.41 16.02
N LEU A 519 7.91 30.72 16.87
CA LEU A 519 8.39 30.11 18.11
C LEU A 519 8.30 28.60 18.01
N ALA A 520 9.22 27.92 18.69
CA ALA A 520 9.23 26.48 18.81
C ALA A 520 9.39 26.08 20.28
N LYS A 521 8.74 24.98 20.69
CA LYS A 521 8.87 24.44 22.04
C LYS A 521 8.94 22.92 22.00
N HIS A 522 10.09 22.39 22.41
CA HIS A 522 10.37 20.95 22.49
C HIS A 522 9.69 20.27 23.69
N GLY A 523 9.53 18.95 23.59
CA GLY A 523 9.20 18.08 24.72
C GLY A 523 7.80 18.26 25.28
N VAL A 524 6.84 18.56 24.42
CA VAL A 524 5.43 18.79 24.78
C VAL A 524 4.62 17.53 24.52
N ASP A 525 3.76 17.15 25.48
CA ASP A 525 2.73 16.12 25.25
C ASP A 525 1.52 16.79 24.60
N ILE A 526 1.49 16.78 23.27
CA ILE A 526 0.49 17.46 22.45
C ILE A 526 -0.77 16.60 22.39
N LYS A 527 -1.90 17.16 22.80
CA LYS A 527 -3.22 16.57 22.55
C LYS A 527 -3.68 16.94 21.14
N VAL A 528 -3.63 15.97 20.25
CA VAL A 528 -4.03 16.12 18.85
C VAL A 528 -5.50 15.77 18.68
N HIS A 529 -6.25 16.67 18.07
CA HIS A 529 -7.65 16.55 17.72
C HIS A 529 -7.82 16.24 16.24
N VAL A 530 -8.67 15.29 15.90
CA VAL A 530 -9.01 14.98 14.52
C VAL A 530 -10.08 15.96 14.04
N ALA A 531 -9.68 16.94 13.23
CA ALA A 531 -10.56 18.01 12.73
C ALA A 531 -11.42 17.55 11.55
N ASP A 532 -10.88 16.68 10.70
CA ASP A 532 -11.61 15.99 9.63
C ASP A 532 -11.38 14.48 9.74
N ALA A 533 -12.37 13.75 10.21
CA ALA A 533 -12.32 12.30 10.36
C ALA A 533 -12.73 11.53 9.09
N GLU A 534 -13.13 12.23 8.03
CA GLU A 534 -13.56 11.63 6.75
C GLU A 534 -12.44 11.64 5.71
N HIS A 535 -11.48 12.56 5.83
CA HIS A 535 -10.35 12.67 4.90
C HIS A 535 -9.48 11.40 4.90
N MET A 536 -8.97 11.00 3.73
CA MET A 536 -8.23 9.75 3.53
C MET A 536 -7.02 9.57 4.48
N ILE A 537 -6.36 10.67 4.85
CA ILE A 537 -5.19 10.68 5.73
C ILE A 537 -5.58 10.38 7.19
N THR A 538 -6.67 10.99 7.65
CA THR A 538 -7.09 11.01 9.06
C THR A 538 -8.29 10.12 9.36
N ARG A 539 -8.91 9.52 8.35
CA ARG A 539 -10.01 8.59 8.56
C ARG A 539 -9.64 7.48 9.52
N TRP A 540 -10.56 7.23 10.44
CA TRP A 540 -10.46 6.23 11.51
C TRP A 540 -9.40 6.54 12.58
N MET A 541 -8.73 7.68 12.48
CA MET A 541 -7.97 8.21 13.61
C MET A 541 -8.97 8.74 14.64
N LYS A 542 -8.58 8.58 15.90
CA LYS A 542 -9.20 9.27 17.03
C LYS A 542 -8.18 10.24 17.58
N ASP A 543 -8.66 11.20 18.35
CA ASP A 543 -7.82 12.06 19.16
C ASP A 543 -6.75 11.25 19.91
N PHE A 544 -5.54 11.78 19.95
CA PHE A 544 -4.40 11.09 20.53
C PHE A 544 -3.42 12.07 21.16
N VAL A 545 -2.52 11.54 21.99
CA VAL A 545 -1.43 12.30 22.57
C VAL A 545 -0.13 11.86 21.92
N ILE A 546 0.74 12.82 21.62
CA ILE A 546 2.10 12.58 21.12
C ILE A 546 3.09 13.50 21.83
N HIS A 547 4.24 12.95 22.21
CA HIS A 547 5.35 13.71 22.75
C HIS A 547 6.22 14.23 21.60
N ASP A 548 6.27 15.55 21.39
CA ASP A 548 6.92 16.17 20.22
C ASP A 548 7.29 17.64 20.46
N GLU A 549 7.72 18.34 19.40
CA GLU A 549 7.89 19.79 19.34
C GLU A 549 6.64 20.49 18.76
N THR A 550 6.30 21.66 19.30
CA THR A 550 5.24 22.55 18.82
C THR A 550 5.81 23.78 18.11
N TYR A 551 5.10 24.31 17.11
CA TYR A 551 5.44 25.59 16.47
C TYR A 551 4.29 26.59 16.55
N ASN A 552 4.57 27.84 16.90
CA ASN A 552 3.60 28.93 17.02
C ASN A 552 4.06 30.18 16.25
N LYS A 553 3.12 31.10 15.99
CA LYS A 553 3.29 32.30 15.18
C LYS A 553 3.78 31.98 13.75
N CYS A 554 3.40 30.83 13.24
CA CYS A 554 3.56 30.48 11.83
C CYS A 554 2.43 31.15 11.04
N TRP A 555 2.75 31.59 9.82
CA TRP A 555 1.71 31.93 8.85
C TRP A 555 1.09 30.62 8.35
N MET A 556 -0.23 30.55 8.32
CA MET A 556 -0.99 29.45 7.74
C MET A 556 -1.82 30.01 6.60
N ALA A 557 -1.92 29.28 5.50
CA ALA A 557 -2.77 29.69 4.39
C ALA A 557 -4.25 29.48 4.74
N ASP A 558 -5.10 30.43 4.37
CA ASP A 558 -6.54 30.39 4.69
C ASP A 558 -7.28 29.27 3.93
N ASP A 559 -6.72 28.83 2.80
CA ASP A 559 -7.27 27.76 1.96
C ASP A 559 -6.74 26.36 2.34
N ASN A 560 -6.01 26.23 3.45
CA ASN A 560 -5.64 24.94 3.99
C ASN A 560 -6.88 24.20 4.50
N HIS A 561 -7.08 22.98 4.01
CA HIS A 561 -8.06 22.06 4.58
C HIS A 561 -7.43 21.32 5.78
N VAL A 562 -7.78 21.75 6.98
CA VAL A 562 -7.18 21.26 8.24
C VAL A 562 -7.70 19.87 8.59
N LEU A 563 -6.77 18.94 8.80
CA LEU A 563 -7.05 17.55 9.15
C LEU A 563 -6.86 17.24 10.62
N LEU A 564 -5.82 17.83 11.23
CA LEU A 564 -5.51 17.69 12.65
C LEU A 564 -5.27 19.05 13.27
N SER A 565 -5.73 19.22 14.51
CA SER A 565 -5.49 20.44 15.29
C SER A 565 -5.04 20.15 16.73
N THR A 566 -4.63 21.18 17.45
CA THR A 566 -4.37 21.15 18.90
C THR A 566 -4.89 22.42 19.55
N ASP A 567 -5.21 22.32 20.84
CA ASP A 567 -5.52 23.45 21.71
C ASP A 567 -4.31 23.86 22.59
N ASP A 568 -3.13 23.26 22.37
CA ASP A 568 -1.91 23.60 23.13
C ASP A 568 -1.47 25.05 22.85
N PRO A 569 -1.32 25.90 23.88
CA PRO A 569 -1.02 27.32 23.71
C PRO A 569 0.37 27.60 23.12
N SER A 570 1.26 26.61 23.12
CA SER A 570 2.59 26.70 22.51
C SER A 570 2.62 26.34 21.03
N SER A 571 1.48 26.02 20.41
CA SER A 571 1.35 25.71 18.99
C SER A 571 0.39 26.64 18.24
N ASN A 572 0.58 26.76 16.92
CA ASN A 572 -0.50 27.05 15.99
C ASN A 572 -1.56 25.95 16.11
N LYS A 573 -2.82 26.30 15.84
CA LYS A 573 -3.94 25.37 15.95
C LYS A 573 -3.80 24.22 14.95
N GLU A 574 -3.37 24.51 13.73
CA GLU A 574 -3.25 23.57 12.63
C GLU A 574 -1.98 22.72 12.75
N ILE A 575 -2.13 21.39 12.88
CA ILE A 575 -1.02 20.43 12.96
C ILE A 575 -0.83 19.69 11.65
N CYS A 576 -1.92 19.35 10.96
CA CYS A 576 -1.88 18.67 9.67
C CYS A 576 -2.95 19.25 8.76
N TRP A 577 -2.62 19.48 7.50
CA TRP A 577 -3.52 20.05 6.51
C TRP A 577 -3.20 19.53 5.12
N VAL A 578 -4.16 19.69 4.22
CA VAL A 578 -3.99 19.42 2.79
C VAL A 578 -4.42 20.61 1.96
N ARG A 579 -3.82 20.73 0.77
CA ARG A 579 -4.17 21.71 -0.25
C ARG A 579 -3.76 21.21 -1.63
N SER A 580 -4.07 22.00 -2.66
CA SER A 580 -3.55 21.79 -4.00
C SER A 580 -2.65 22.94 -4.41
N TYR A 581 -1.65 22.65 -5.24
CA TYR A 581 -0.82 23.65 -5.92
C TYR A 581 -0.53 23.16 -7.34
N GLY A 582 -0.98 23.89 -8.36
CA GLY A 582 -1.00 23.36 -9.72
C GLY A 582 -1.84 22.08 -9.81
N LYS A 583 -1.26 20.99 -10.31
CA LYS A 583 -1.89 19.65 -10.30
C LYS A 583 -1.51 18.80 -9.08
N ALA A 584 -0.56 19.27 -8.26
CA ALA A 584 -0.07 18.52 -7.12
C ALA A 584 -1.07 18.51 -5.96
N ARG A 585 -1.12 17.36 -5.30
CA ARG A 585 -1.67 17.21 -3.96
C ARG A 585 -0.55 17.51 -2.96
N VAL A 586 -0.81 18.46 -2.06
CA VAL A 586 0.15 18.92 -1.06
C VAL A 586 -0.38 18.66 0.35
N CYS A 587 0.41 18.01 1.19
CA CYS A 587 0.09 17.76 2.58
C CYS A 587 1.19 18.32 3.47
N GLY A 588 0.80 19.02 4.54
CA GLY A 588 1.69 19.51 5.58
C GLY A 588 1.45 18.79 6.91
N LEU A 589 2.53 18.49 7.63
CA LEU A 589 2.49 17.88 8.96
C LEU A 589 3.54 18.53 9.88
N GLN A 590 3.09 19.18 10.95
CA GLN A 590 3.96 19.86 11.92
C GLN A 590 4.85 18.90 12.74
N LEU A 591 4.33 17.71 13.04
CA LEU A 591 4.95 16.71 13.93
C LEU A 591 6.23 16.12 13.32
N GLY A 592 7.10 15.57 14.17
CA GLY A 592 8.23 14.72 13.79
C GLY A 592 9.60 15.21 14.24
N HIS A 593 9.79 15.62 15.49
CA HIS A 593 11.07 16.13 15.99
C HIS A 593 12.15 15.07 16.19
N ASP A 594 11.82 13.96 16.86
CA ASP A 594 12.80 12.98 17.33
C ASP A 594 12.30 11.53 17.27
N GLY A 595 13.13 10.59 17.72
CA GLY A 595 12.82 9.16 17.77
C GLY A 595 11.54 8.80 18.53
N LYS A 596 11.10 9.61 19.51
CA LYS A 596 9.84 9.37 20.23
C LYS A 596 8.64 9.67 19.33
N ALA A 597 8.70 10.75 18.54
CA ALA A 597 7.70 11.03 17.54
C ALA A 597 7.68 9.94 16.45
N TYR A 598 8.85 9.53 15.94
CA TYR A 598 8.96 8.47 14.92
C TYR A 598 8.43 7.11 15.37
N ALA A 599 8.54 6.80 16.67
CA ALA A 599 8.00 5.57 17.25
C ALA A 599 6.47 5.60 17.42
N ASN A 600 5.84 6.78 17.39
CA ASN A 600 4.39 6.90 17.58
C ASN A 600 3.62 6.30 16.39
N LYS A 601 2.72 5.35 16.67
CA LYS A 601 1.93 4.66 15.64
C LYS A 601 1.05 5.60 14.80
N ASN A 602 0.55 6.69 15.38
CA ASN A 602 -0.29 7.65 14.68
C ASN A 602 0.57 8.54 13.79
N TYR A 603 1.75 8.95 14.25
CA TYR A 603 2.73 9.66 13.41
C TYR A 603 3.13 8.81 12.20
N ARG A 604 3.51 7.54 12.40
CA ARG A 604 3.86 6.64 11.29
C ARG A 604 2.71 6.47 10.29
N ARG A 605 1.47 6.37 10.78
CA ARG A 605 0.26 6.36 9.91
C ARG A 605 0.13 7.66 9.12
N LEU A 606 0.35 8.82 9.72
CA LEU A 606 0.25 10.11 9.05
C LEU A 606 1.29 10.28 7.95
N ILE A 607 2.54 9.88 8.20
CA ILE A 607 3.58 9.82 7.15
C ILE A 607 3.13 8.90 6.02
N ALA A 608 2.70 7.68 6.34
CA ALA A 608 2.28 6.69 5.37
C ALA A 608 1.13 7.19 4.48
N MET A 609 0.03 7.66 5.10
CA MET A 609 -1.15 8.08 4.37
C MET A 609 -0.94 9.43 3.67
N GLY A 610 -0.12 10.31 4.23
CA GLY A 610 0.26 11.57 3.60
C GLY A 610 1.01 11.33 2.29
N ILE A 611 2.04 10.49 2.30
CA ILE A 611 2.79 10.10 1.09
C ILE A 611 1.86 9.49 0.04
N ARG A 612 1.00 8.53 0.45
CA ARG A 612 0.03 7.86 -0.44
C ARG A 612 -1.07 8.78 -0.97
N TRP A 613 -1.41 9.83 -0.24
CA TRP A 613 -2.39 10.81 -0.70
C TRP A 613 -1.75 11.86 -1.58
N CYS A 614 -0.46 12.14 -1.43
CA CYS A 614 0.25 13.06 -2.32
C CYS A 614 0.57 12.40 -3.66
N ALA A 615 1.13 11.18 -3.65
CA ALA A 615 1.33 10.34 -4.83
C ALA A 615 -0.01 9.94 -5.45
#